data_AF-A0A6N8EIY8-F1
#
_entry.id   AF-A0A6N8EIY8-F1
#
_cell.length_a   1.000
_cell.length_b   1.000
_cell.length_c   1.000
_cell.angle_alpha   90.00
_cell.angle_beta   90.00
_cell.angle_gamma   90.00
#
_symmetry.space_group_name_H-M   'P 1'
#
loop_
_entity.id
_entity.type
_entity.pdbx_description
1 polymer ?
#
loop_
_entity_poly.entity_id
_entity_poly.type
_entity_poly.pdbx_seq_one_letter_code
_entity_poly.pdbx_strand_id
1 'polypeptide(L)'
;MRFTPFVMVILAGLAGYAGFVAGHHRPSFTRSRLPPPPALGSRDAELDKQIYLTTRQLIGSARWQQAVEDAKLNDEGTVQAFVEVEQLHLSPVEKEALMQRLRVVQAMARRAMGGEKYIWQRRRPFIDYGGQSCVIDIQRFLTSWSYPSGHTVRAYALALALSKLYPEHRAAFLAKAHQFAESRVICGMHWASDIKAGEAFATRLMETVAP
;
A
#
# COMPACT_ATOMS: atom_id res chain seq x y z
N MET A 1 15.65 27.09 -50.02
CA MET A 1 14.27 27.33 -49.56
C MET A 1 13.94 26.28 -48.51
N ARG A 2 14.12 26.65 -47.24
CA ARG A 2 13.08 26.79 -46.19
C ARG A 2 12.80 25.49 -45.44
N PHE A 3 13.60 25.29 -44.39
CA PHE A 3 13.28 24.46 -43.23
C PHE A 3 12.12 25.09 -42.45
N THR A 4 11.11 24.30 -42.11
CA THR A 4 9.98 24.68 -41.24
C THR A 4 10.32 24.37 -39.78
N PRO A 5 10.04 25.29 -38.82
CA PRO A 5 10.28 25.07 -37.40
C PRO A 5 9.02 24.50 -36.73
N PHE A 6 9.13 23.38 -36.04
CA PHE A 6 8.16 22.96 -35.04
C PHE A 6 8.91 22.62 -33.75
N VAL A 7 9.31 23.68 -33.05
CA VAL A 7 9.76 23.65 -31.65
C VAL A 7 8.74 24.47 -30.88
N MET A 8 7.77 23.83 -30.23
CA MET A 8 7.15 24.35 -29.02
C MET A 8 6.30 23.28 -28.32
N VAL A 9 6.41 23.29 -26.99
CA VAL A 9 5.54 22.61 -26.00
C VAL A 9 5.91 21.16 -25.61
N ILE A 10 7.06 20.98 -24.94
CA ILE A 10 7.14 20.12 -23.74
C ILE A 10 8.05 20.81 -22.71
N LEU A 11 7.50 21.77 -21.95
CA LEU A 11 8.15 22.33 -20.76
C LEU A 11 7.10 22.59 -19.67
N ALA A 12 6.57 21.51 -19.10
CA ALA A 12 5.88 21.54 -17.80
C ALA A 12 6.12 20.26 -16.96
N GLY A 13 7.04 19.38 -17.37
CA GLY A 13 7.26 18.07 -16.74
C GLY A 13 8.55 17.94 -15.93
N LEU A 14 9.46 18.93 -15.95
CA LEU A 14 10.82 18.77 -15.41
C LEU A 14 11.12 19.58 -14.14
N ALA A 15 10.26 20.52 -13.74
CA ALA A 15 10.41 21.20 -12.44
C ALA A 15 10.07 20.29 -11.25
N GLY A 16 9.27 19.23 -11.46
CA GLY A 16 8.94 18.25 -10.42
C GLY A 16 10.04 17.22 -10.13
N TYR A 17 11.03 17.08 -11.01
CA TYR A 17 12.08 16.06 -10.90
C TYR A 17 13.34 16.58 -10.18
N ALA A 18 13.60 17.89 -10.18
CA ALA A 18 14.77 18.46 -9.49
C ALA A 18 14.59 18.61 -7.97
N GLY A 19 13.35 18.72 -7.46
CA GLY A 19 13.05 18.68 -6.02
C GLY A 19 13.12 17.27 -5.39
N PHE A 20 13.48 16.25 -6.18
CA PHE A 20 13.38 14.83 -5.83
C PHE A 20 14.62 14.27 -5.10
N VAL A 21 15.76 14.98 -5.12
CA VAL A 21 17.04 14.47 -4.59
C VAL A 21 17.51 15.17 -3.30
N ALA A 22 16.89 16.27 -2.88
CA ALA A 22 17.30 17.00 -1.67
C ALA A 22 16.14 17.15 -0.66
N GLY A 23 16.22 16.39 0.44
CA GLY A 23 15.72 16.79 1.76
C GLY A 23 14.20 16.82 1.99
N HIS A 24 13.69 15.85 2.75
CA HIS A 24 12.66 16.02 3.80
C HIS A 24 11.45 16.92 3.50
N HIS A 25 10.99 17.00 2.25
CA HIS A 25 9.73 17.67 1.95
C HIS A 25 8.58 16.78 2.41
N ARG A 26 8.20 16.95 3.68
CA ARG A 26 6.91 16.51 4.22
C ARG A 26 5.85 17.08 3.28
N PRO A 27 5.13 16.26 2.50
CA PRO A 27 4.09 16.80 1.66
C PRO A 27 3.06 17.47 2.58
N SER A 28 2.79 18.75 2.33
CA SER A 28 1.82 19.55 3.09
C SER A 28 0.41 19.09 2.71
N PHE A 29 0.01 17.93 3.24
CA PHE A 29 -1.37 17.48 3.18
C PHE A 29 -2.08 18.07 4.39
N THR A 30 -2.77 19.20 4.19
CA THR A 30 -3.52 19.89 5.26
C THR A 30 -4.95 19.36 5.42
N ARG A 31 -5.44 18.54 4.49
CA ARG A 31 -6.78 17.95 4.52
C ARG A 31 -6.75 16.46 4.22
N SER A 32 -7.33 15.66 5.11
CA SER A 32 -7.46 14.21 4.94
C SER A 32 -8.51 13.86 3.87
N ARG A 33 -8.28 12.76 3.16
CA ARG A 33 -9.20 12.12 2.23
C ARG A 33 -9.93 10.91 2.82
N LEU A 34 -9.66 10.60 4.08
CA LEU A 34 -10.24 9.48 4.83
C LEU A 34 -11.03 9.99 6.04
N PRO A 35 -12.00 9.21 6.53
CA PRO A 35 -12.51 9.43 7.88
C PRO A 35 -11.38 9.25 8.91
N PRO A 36 -11.53 9.81 10.13
CA PRO A 36 -10.59 9.55 11.22
C PRO A 36 -10.47 8.05 11.53
N PRO A 37 -9.34 7.59 12.08
CA PRO A 37 -9.28 6.26 12.66
C PRO A 37 -10.29 6.13 13.81
N PRO A 38 -10.69 4.90 14.20
CA PRO A 38 -11.57 4.69 15.34
C PRO A 38 -11.10 5.43 16.59
N ALA A 39 -11.99 6.23 17.19
CA ALA A 39 -11.70 6.97 18.40
C ALA A 39 -11.47 6.01 19.59
N LEU A 40 -10.57 6.36 20.52
CA LEU A 40 -10.33 5.57 21.73
C LEU A 40 -11.65 5.39 22.52
N GLY A 41 -11.91 4.17 22.98
CA GLY A 41 -13.14 3.80 23.69
C GLY A 41 -14.37 3.61 22.80
N SER A 42 -14.29 3.86 21.48
CA SER A 42 -15.37 3.52 20.55
C SER A 42 -15.52 2.01 20.35
N ARG A 43 -16.69 1.58 19.90
CA ARG A 43 -16.96 0.17 19.53
C ARG A 43 -15.96 -0.35 18.49
N ASP A 44 -15.62 0.47 17.50
CA ASP A 44 -14.70 0.07 16.42
C ASP A 44 -13.25 -0.04 16.94
N ALA A 45 -12.83 0.80 17.87
CA ALA A 45 -11.53 0.69 18.51
C ALA A 45 -11.43 -0.58 19.40
N GLU A 46 -12.51 -0.94 20.10
CA GLU A 46 -12.55 -2.19 20.86
C GLU A 46 -12.54 -3.40 19.91
N LEU A 47 -13.25 -3.35 18.78
CA LEU A 47 -13.20 -4.41 17.77
C LEU A 47 -11.77 -4.59 17.20
N ASP A 48 -11.09 -3.49 16.87
CA ASP A 48 -9.69 -3.52 16.42
C ASP A 48 -8.77 -4.22 17.43
N LYS A 49 -8.93 -3.91 18.71
CA LYS A 49 -8.22 -4.56 19.81
C LYS A 49 -8.54 -6.05 19.89
N GLN A 50 -9.83 -6.43 19.86
CA GLN A 50 -10.23 -7.83 19.94
C GLN A 50 -9.67 -8.65 18.77
N ILE A 51 -9.68 -8.09 17.55
CA ILE A 51 -9.07 -8.73 16.37
C ILE A 51 -7.55 -8.88 16.56
N TYR A 52 -6.87 -7.84 17.04
CA TYR A 52 -5.43 -7.92 17.30
C TYR A 52 -5.09 -9.03 18.31
N LEU A 53 -5.80 -9.10 19.43
CA LEU A 53 -5.59 -10.10 20.47
C LEU A 53 -5.91 -11.51 19.95
N THR A 54 -7.03 -11.67 19.25
CA THR A 54 -7.45 -12.96 18.68
C THR A 54 -6.42 -13.48 17.66
N THR A 55 -5.93 -12.61 16.78
CA THR A 55 -4.94 -13.02 15.76
C THR A 55 -3.58 -13.42 16.36
N ARG A 56 -3.27 -13.08 17.63
CA ARG A 56 -2.07 -13.61 18.30
C ARG A 56 -2.15 -15.13 18.51
N GLN A 57 -3.36 -15.70 18.59
CA GLN A 57 -3.54 -17.15 18.69
C GLN A 57 -3.10 -17.90 17.42
N LEU A 58 -2.87 -17.18 16.32
CA LEU A 58 -2.35 -17.77 15.08
C LEU A 58 -0.83 -17.91 15.08
N ILE A 59 -0.10 -17.40 16.07
CA ILE A 59 1.36 -17.47 16.13
C ILE A 59 1.83 -18.93 15.99
N GLY A 60 2.76 -19.15 15.06
CA GLY A 60 3.28 -20.49 14.74
C GLY A 60 2.43 -21.30 13.74
N SER A 61 1.19 -20.90 13.46
CA SER A 61 0.36 -21.55 12.44
C SER A 61 0.85 -21.27 11.01
N ALA A 62 0.36 -22.05 10.04
CA ALA A 62 0.62 -21.82 8.61
C ALA A 62 0.19 -20.40 8.16
N ARG A 63 -0.94 -19.90 8.67
CA ARG A 63 -1.43 -18.55 8.33
C ARG A 63 -0.52 -17.45 8.86
N TRP A 64 0.10 -17.65 10.03
CA TRP A 64 1.12 -16.75 10.57
C TRP A 64 2.41 -16.81 9.76
N GLN A 65 2.86 -17.99 9.33
CA GLN A 65 4.04 -18.09 8.46
C GLN A 65 3.81 -17.38 7.12
N GLN A 66 2.62 -17.49 6.53
CA GLN A 66 2.28 -16.69 5.35
C GLN A 66 2.37 -15.18 5.64
N ALA A 67 1.90 -14.74 6.81
CA ALA A 67 1.99 -13.34 7.21
C ALA A 67 3.45 -12.87 7.41
N VAL A 68 4.33 -13.74 7.89
CA VAL A 68 5.78 -13.51 7.99
C VAL A 68 6.39 -13.32 6.61
N GLU A 69 6.08 -14.20 5.65
CA GLU A 69 6.60 -14.06 4.28
C GLU A 69 6.09 -12.80 3.59
N ASP A 70 4.79 -12.51 3.71
CA ASP A 70 4.21 -11.26 3.21
C ASP A 70 4.82 -10.01 3.88
N ALA A 71 5.25 -10.11 5.14
CA ALA A 71 5.91 -9.03 5.86
C ALA A 71 7.32 -8.73 5.36
N LYS A 72 8.03 -9.73 4.82
CA LYS A 72 9.37 -9.58 4.24
C LYS A 72 9.37 -8.88 2.89
N LEU A 73 8.26 -8.93 2.15
CA LEU A 73 8.19 -8.34 0.81
C LEU A 73 8.46 -6.83 0.86
N ASN A 74 9.51 -6.42 0.16
CA ASN A 74 9.73 -5.02 -0.19
C ASN A 74 8.80 -4.63 -1.37
N ASP A 75 8.95 -3.40 -1.84
CA ASP A 75 8.14 -2.88 -2.95
C ASP A 75 8.24 -3.74 -4.22
N GLU A 76 9.47 -4.11 -4.60
CA GLU A 76 9.76 -4.94 -5.77
C GLU A 76 9.19 -6.35 -5.64
N GLY A 77 9.44 -7.01 -4.50
CA GLY A 77 8.89 -8.33 -4.20
C GLY A 77 7.36 -8.34 -4.15
N THR A 78 6.75 -7.23 -3.72
CA THR A 78 5.29 -7.06 -3.78
C THR A 78 4.82 -6.99 -5.24
N VAL A 79 5.47 -6.20 -6.10
CA VAL A 79 5.12 -6.15 -7.54
C VAL A 79 5.24 -7.52 -8.19
N GLN A 80 6.35 -8.23 -7.95
CA GLN A 80 6.56 -9.58 -8.47
C GLN A 80 5.44 -10.52 -8.05
N ALA A 81 5.11 -10.56 -6.75
CA ALA A 81 4.07 -11.44 -6.21
C ALA A 81 2.67 -11.17 -6.81
N PHE A 82 2.41 -9.97 -7.32
CA PHE A 82 1.16 -9.63 -7.99
C PHE A 82 1.15 -10.01 -9.47
N VAL A 83 2.30 -9.91 -10.16
CA VAL A 83 2.43 -10.36 -11.55
C VAL A 83 2.30 -11.88 -11.68
N GLU A 84 2.61 -12.63 -10.62
CA GLU A 84 2.63 -14.10 -10.62
C GLU A 84 1.28 -14.77 -10.28
N VAL A 85 0.27 -14.04 -9.81
CA VAL A 85 -1.01 -14.59 -9.28
C VAL A 85 -1.67 -15.58 -10.25
N GLU A 86 -1.65 -15.28 -11.56
CA GLU A 86 -2.37 -16.05 -12.58
C GLU A 86 -1.45 -16.58 -13.70
N GLN A 87 -0.12 -16.53 -13.48
CA GLN A 87 0.87 -17.00 -14.46
C GLN A 87 0.59 -16.51 -15.90
N LEU A 88 0.33 -15.21 -16.03
CA LEU A 88 0.05 -14.59 -17.32
C LEU A 88 1.10 -15.00 -18.35
N HIS A 89 0.65 -15.44 -19.54
CA HIS A 89 1.52 -15.88 -20.64
C HIS A 89 2.21 -14.68 -21.31
N LEU A 90 3.14 -14.05 -20.58
CA LEU A 90 3.89 -12.88 -21.02
C LEU A 90 5.30 -13.30 -21.43
N SER A 91 5.78 -12.77 -22.55
CA SER A 91 7.20 -12.81 -22.88
C SER A 91 8.03 -12.07 -21.80
N PRO A 92 9.35 -12.32 -21.69
CA PRO A 92 10.19 -11.60 -20.73
C PRO A 92 10.13 -10.07 -20.89
N VAL A 93 10.00 -9.57 -22.11
CA VAL A 93 9.90 -8.13 -22.41
C VAL A 93 8.57 -7.56 -21.93
N GLU A 94 7.46 -8.26 -22.17
CA GLU A 94 6.13 -7.84 -21.71
C GLU A 94 6.03 -7.87 -20.19
N LYS A 95 6.59 -8.90 -19.56
CA LYS A 95 6.65 -9.01 -18.09
C LYS A 95 7.40 -7.84 -17.47
N GLU A 96 8.58 -7.50 -17.99
CA GLU A 96 9.35 -6.36 -17.47
C GLU A 96 8.63 -5.02 -17.71
N ALA A 97 8.02 -4.82 -18.89
CA ALA A 97 7.23 -3.61 -19.16
C ALA A 97 6.02 -3.48 -18.21
N LEU A 98 5.35 -4.59 -17.89
CA LEU A 98 4.27 -4.62 -16.90
C LEU A 98 4.79 -4.27 -15.51
N MET A 99 5.89 -4.88 -15.07
CA MET A 99 6.50 -4.60 -13.76
C MET A 99 6.88 -3.12 -13.65
N GLN A 100 7.47 -2.51 -14.69
CA GLN A 100 7.80 -1.09 -14.71
C GLN A 100 6.57 -0.19 -14.49
N ARG A 101 5.45 -0.47 -15.16
CA ARG A 101 4.19 0.26 -14.97
C ARG A 101 3.65 0.08 -13.55
N LEU A 102 3.73 -1.13 -13.01
CA LEU A 102 3.27 -1.43 -11.64
C LEU A 102 4.13 -0.75 -10.56
N ARG A 103 5.45 -0.63 -10.78
CA ARG A 103 6.33 0.16 -9.90
C ARG A 103 5.88 1.63 -9.84
N VAL A 104 5.47 2.22 -10.97
CA VAL A 104 4.92 3.58 -11.03
C VAL A 104 3.60 3.69 -10.27
N VAL A 105 2.67 2.75 -10.48
CA VAL A 105 1.39 2.70 -9.74
C VAL A 105 1.64 2.63 -8.23
N GLN A 106 2.56 1.77 -7.81
CA GLN A 106 2.91 1.58 -6.42
C GLN A 106 3.54 2.84 -5.79
N ALA A 107 4.45 3.51 -6.51
CA ALA A 107 5.07 4.77 -6.07
C ALA A 107 4.04 5.91 -5.95
N MET A 108 3.15 6.03 -6.93
CA MET A 108 2.03 6.98 -6.91
C MET A 108 1.14 6.74 -5.69
N ALA A 109 0.73 5.49 -5.45
CA ALA A 109 -0.11 5.11 -4.32
C ALA A 109 0.55 5.44 -2.97
N ARG A 110 1.85 5.17 -2.82
CA ARG A 110 2.62 5.58 -1.63
C ARG A 110 2.59 7.09 -1.43
N ARG A 111 2.90 7.86 -2.48
CA ARG A 111 2.99 9.33 -2.41
C ARG A 111 1.64 9.93 -2.04
N ALA A 112 0.56 9.45 -2.66
CA ALA A 112 -0.79 9.90 -2.37
C ALA A 112 -1.18 9.66 -0.90
N MET A 113 -0.91 8.48 -0.36
CA MET A 113 -1.30 8.13 1.01
C MET A 113 -0.42 8.80 2.08
N GLY A 114 0.82 9.16 1.76
CA GLY A 114 1.81 9.63 2.74
C GLY A 114 1.31 10.69 3.70
N GLY A 115 0.48 11.64 3.24
CA GLY A 115 -0.12 12.68 4.08
C GLY A 115 -1.01 12.18 5.19
N GLU A 116 -1.84 11.17 4.90
CA GLU A 116 -2.81 10.62 5.86
C GLU A 116 -2.10 10.13 7.12
N LYS A 117 -0.91 9.52 6.97
CA LYS A 117 -0.12 9.06 8.10
C LYS A 117 0.30 10.18 9.04
N TYR A 118 0.70 11.32 8.49
CA TYR A 118 1.13 12.47 9.29
C TYR A 118 -0.03 13.25 9.91
N ILE A 119 -1.21 13.21 9.30
CA ILE A 119 -2.44 13.81 9.86
C ILE A 119 -2.90 13.01 11.08
N TRP A 120 -3.01 11.68 10.94
CA TRP A 120 -3.67 10.85 11.95
C TRP A 120 -2.74 10.32 13.05
N GLN A 121 -1.45 10.12 12.73
CA GLN A 121 -0.41 9.70 13.69
C GLN A 121 -0.81 8.54 14.61
N ARG A 122 -1.63 7.62 14.09
CA ARG A 122 -2.13 6.49 14.88
C ARG A 122 -0.99 5.55 15.24
N ARG A 123 -0.87 5.20 16.52
CA ARG A 123 0.07 4.19 17.00
C ARG A 123 -0.31 2.79 16.50
N ARG A 124 0.68 1.92 16.41
CA ARG A 124 0.52 0.54 15.89
C ARG A 124 0.08 -0.41 17.01
N PRO A 125 -0.58 -1.54 16.68
CA PRO A 125 -1.06 -2.49 17.68
C PRO A 125 -0.01 -3.00 18.67
N PHE A 126 1.15 -3.43 18.16
CA PHE A 126 2.22 -3.96 19.00
C PHE A 126 2.78 -2.92 20.00
N ILE A 127 2.70 -1.62 19.66
CA ILE A 127 3.14 -0.53 20.53
C ILE A 127 2.16 -0.33 21.69
N ASP A 128 0.86 -0.39 21.41
CA ASP A 128 -0.18 -0.08 22.40
C ASP A 128 -0.46 -1.25 23.36
N TYR A 129 -0.23 -2.48 22.92
CA TYR A 129 -0.56 -3.68 23.69
C TYR A 129 0.68 -4.52 24.05
N GLY A 130 1.88 -3.93 23.93
CA GLY A 130 3.15 -4.57 24.32
C GLY A 130 3.39 -5.94 23.67
N GLY A 131 2.76 -6.19 22.52
CA GLY A 131 2.55 -7.53 22.01
C GLY A 131 3.50 -7.91 20.87
N GLN A 132 3.45 -9.20 20.53
CA GLN A 132 4.28 -9.80 19.49
C GLN A 132 3.87 -9.33 18.10
N SER A 133 4.84 -8.88 17.31
CA SER A 133 4.73 -8.72 15.87
C SER A 133 5.50 -9.84 15.17
N CYS A 134 5.10 -10.17 13.94
CA CYS A 134 5.87 -11.08 13.10
C CYS A 134 7.12 -10.41 12.48
N VAL A 135 7.26 -9.08 12.62
CA VAL A 135 8.45 -8.31 12.26
C VAL A 135 9.36 -8.16 13.48
N ILE A 136 10.62 -8.57 13.34
CA ILE A 136 11.61 -8.57 14.44
C ILE A 136 12.21 -7.17 14.68
N ASP A 137 12.51 -6.42 13.61
CA ASP A 137 13.02 -5.04 13.72
C ASP A 137 11.89 -4.03 13.89
N ILE A 138 11.29 -4.03 15.09
CA ILE A 138 10.21 -3.11 15.46
C ILE A 138 10.68 -1.66 15.66
N GLN A 139 12.00 -1.44 15.89
CA GLN A 139 12.56 -0.12 16.18
C GLN A 139 12.31 0.86 15.05
N ARG A 140 12.47 0.40 13.79
CA ARG A 140 12.15 1.19 12.59
C ARG A 140 10.69 1.65 12.54
N PHE A 141 9.78 0.96 13.24
CA PHE A 141 8.36 1.24 13.18
C PHE A 141 7.85 2.13 14.32
N LEU A 142 8.67 2.38 15.34
CA LEU A 142 8.33 3.31 16.44
C LEU A 142 8.08 4.73 15.96
N THR A 143 8.74 5.14 14.87
CA THR A 143 8.61 6.47 14.25
C THR A 143 7.67 6.48 13.04
N SER A 144 6.90 5.39 12.82
CA SER A 144 6.00 5.24 11.69
C SER A 144 4.55 5.06 12.11
N TRP A 145 3.63 5.74 11.43
CA TRP A 145 2.21 5.75 11.77
C TRP A 145 1.42 4.59 11.14
N SER A 146 0.39 4.12 11.84
CA SER A 146 -0.42 2.96 11.46
C SER A 146 -1.46 3.29 10.39
N TYR A 147 -2.20 4.38 10.54
CA TYR A 147 -3.39 4.67 9.74
C TYR A 147 -3.11 5.57 8.52
N PRO A 148 -3.64 5.25 7.32
CA PRO A 148 -4.12 3.93 6.91
C PRO A 148 -2.93 2.99 6.64
N SER A 149 -3.17 1.69 6.45
CA SER A 149 -2.10 0.75 6.09
C SER A 149 -1.52 1.06 4.71
N GLY A 150 -0.26 1.52 4.68
CA GLY A 150 0.41 1.83 3.41
C GLY A 150 0.69 0.59 2.56
N HIS A 151 0.91 -0.57 3.19
CA HIS A 151 1.08 -1.84 2.48
C HIS A 151 -0.21 -2.26 1.79
N THR A 152 -1.33 -2.13 2.49
CA THR A 152 -2.66 -2.39 1.93
C THR A 152 -2.97 -1.45 0.78
N VAL A 153 -2.71 -0.15 0.91
CA VAL A 153 -2.92 0.82 -0.19
C VAL A 153 -2.16 0.41 -1.45
N ARG A 154 -0.90 0.01 -1.32
CA ARG A 154 -0.06 -0.42 -2.45
C ARG A 154 -0.56 -1.72 -3.06
N ALA A 155 -0.90 -2.71 -2.24
CA ALA A 155 -1.42 -4.01 -2.69
C ALA A 155 -2.74 -3.86 -3.47
N TYR A 156 -3.69 -3.07 -2.95
CA TYR A 156 -4.94 -2.80 -3.64
C TYR A 156 -4.75 -1.96 -4.90
N ALA A 157 -3.84 -0.98 -4.91
CA ALA A 157 -3.52 -0.22 -6.13
C ALA A 157 -2.97 -1.12 -7.24
N LEU A 158 -2.07 -2.06 -6.90
CA LEU A 158 -1.56 -3.06 -7.84
C LEU A 158 -2.68 -3.97 -8.35
N ALA A 159 -3.50 -4.51 -7.45
CA ALA A 159 -4.63 -5.37 -7.82
C ALA A 159 -5.62 -4.68 -8.75
N LEU A 160 -5.97 -3.43 -8.46
CA LEU A 160 -6.91 -2.65 -9.26
C LEU A 160 -6.31 -2.29 -10.63
N ALA A 161 -5.02 -1.96 -10.71
CA ALA A 161 -4.34 -1.73 -11.98
C ALA A 161 -4.31 -3.00 -12.84
N LEU A 162 -3.94 -4.14 -12.27
CA LEU A 162 -3.95 -5.44 -12.95
C LEU A 162 -5.36 -5.84 -13.38
N SER A 163 -6.37 -5.60 -12.54
CA SER A 163 -7.78 -5.87 -12.86
C SER A 163 -8.32 -5.01 -14.00
N LYS A 164 -7.70 -3.86 -14.32
CA LYS A 164 -8.06 -3.08 -15.51
C LYS A 164 -7.44 -3.67 -16.78
N LEU A 165 -6.23 -4.23 -16.68
CA LEU A 165 -5.51 -4.83 -17.79
C LEU A 165 -6.00 -6.25 -18.12
N TYR A 166 -6.37 -7.00 -17.09
CA TYR A 166 -6.76 -8.42 -17.14
C TYR A 166 -8.06 -8.62 -16.35
N PRO A 167 -9.19 -8.10 -16.84
CA PRO A 167 -10.47 -8.09 -16.12
C PRO A 167 -10.98 -9.50 -15.77
N GLU A 168 -10.67 -10.51 -16.56
CA GLU A 168 -10.97 -11.92 -16.33
C GLU A 168 -10.32 -12.47 -15.05
N HIS A 169 -9.18 -11.90 -14.64
CA HIS A 169 -8.43 -12.30 -13.45
C HIS A 169 -8.68 -11.37 -12.25
N ARG A 170 -9.63 -10.42 -12.36
CA ARG A 170 -9.93 -9.43 -11.33
C ARG A 170 -10.13 -10.02 -9.93
N ALA A 171 -10.91 -11.11 -9.83
CA ALA A 171 -11.20 -11.74 -8.55
C ALA A 171 -9.92 -12.24 -7.86
N ALA A 172 -9.00 -12.84 -8.61
CA ALA A 172 -7.74 -13.36 -8.10
C ALA A 172 -6.82 -12.26 -7.60
N PHE A 173 -6.68 -11.15 -8.35
CA PHE A 173 -5.87 -10.02 -7.92
C PHE A 173 -6.42 -9.36 -6.65
N LEU A 174 -7.74 -9.18 -6.55
CA LEU A 174 -8.36 -8.63 -5.35
C LEU A 174 -8.24 -9.58 -4.16
N ALA A 175 -8.37 -10.89 -4.37
CA ALA A 175 -8.13 -11.90 -3.33
C ALA A 175 -6.68 -11.84 -2.81
N LYS A 176 -5.69 -11.69 -3.71
CA LYS A 176 -4.28 -11.52 -3.32
C LYS A 176 -4.07 -10.26 -2.48
N ALA A 177 -4.68 -9.13 -2.87
CA ALA A 177 -4.59 -7.89 -2.11
C ALA A 177 -5.24 -8.01 -0.72
N HIS A 178 -6.40 -8.66 -0.63
CA HIS A 178 -7.07 -8.92 0.63
C HIS A 178 -6.20 -9.78 1.56
N GLN A 179 -5.70 -10.92 1.07
CA GLN A 179 -4.82 -11.81 1.85
C GLN A 179 -3.56 -11.10 2.35
N PHE A 180 -2.92 -10.30 1.48
CA PHE A 180 -1.75 -9.51 1.84
C PHE A 180 -2.06 -8.43 2.89
N ALA A 181 -3.26 -7.82 2.82
CA ALA A 181 -3.73 -6.86 3.79
C ALA A 181 -4.01 -7.51 5.16
N GLU A 182 -4.72 -8.63 5.17
CA GLU A 182 -4.96 -9.44 6.38
C GLU A 182 -3.66 -9.88 7.05
N SER A 183 -2.65 -10.24 6.25
CA SER A 183 -1.32 -10.58 6.76
C SER A 183 -0.72 -9.45 7.59
N ARG A 184 -1.05 -8.18 7.32
CA ARG A 184 -0.57 -7.05 8.14
C ARG A 184 -1.24 -7.01 9.52
N VAL A 185 -2.49 -7.44 9.61
CA VAL A 185 -3.24 -7.56 10.88
C VAL A 185 -2.73 -8.75 11.67
N ILE A 186 -2.62 -9.92 11.03
CA ILE A 186 -2.10 -11.14 11.65
C ILE A 186 -0.66 -10.92 12.12
N CYS A 187 0.18 -10.29 11.31
CA CYS A 187 1.52 -9.92 11.73
C CYS A 187 1.56 -8.92 12.90
N GLY A 188 0.45 -8.24 13.24
CA GLY A 188 0.37 -7.28 14.34
C GLY A 188 0.83 -5.86 13.99
N MET A 189 1.05 -5.59 12.71
CA MET A 189 1.62 -4.33 12.23
C MET A 189 0.57 -3.24 12.02
N HIS A 190 -0.69 -3.64 11.82
CA HIS A 190 -1.79 -2.74 11.50
C HIS A 190 -3.09 -3.21 12.17
N TRP A 191 -3.95 -2.25 12.51
CA TRP A 191 -5.32 -2.49 12.95
C TRP A 191 -6.19 -2.98 11.78
N ALA A 192 -7.29 -3.66 12.08
CA ALA A 192 -8.25 -4.07 11.03
C ALA A 192 -8.86 -2.85 10.32
N SER A 193 -9.15 -1.79 11.04
CA SER A 193 -9.61 -0.53 10.44
C SER A 193 -8.54 0.18 9.60
N ASP A 194 -7.24 -0.02 9.87
CA ASP A 194 -6.17 0.55 9.04
C ASP A 194 -6.16 -0.08 7.65
N ILE A 195 -6.44 -1.40 7.56
CA ILE A 195 -6.47 -2.11 6.27
C ILE A 195 -7.76 -1.75 5.50
N LYS A 196 -8.91 -1.65 6.18
CA LYS A 196 -10.17 -1.18 5.58
C LYS A 196 -10.04 0.23 5.00
N ALA A 197 -9.44 1.15 5.76
CA ALA A 197 -9.19 2.50 5.27
C ALA A 197 -8.17 2.53 4.11
N GLY A 198 -7.18 1.62 4.13
CA GLY A 198 -6.20 1.49 3.06
C GLY A 198 -6.81 1.02 1.73
N GLU A 199 -7.70 0.04 1.78
CA GLU A 199 -8.49 -0.43 0.63
C GLU A 199 -9.37 0.69 0.07
N ALA A 200 -10.13 1.37 0.93
CA ALA A 200 -11.01 2.47 0.53
C ALA A 200 -10.21 3.61 -0.13
N PHE A 201 -9.05 3.95 0.43
CA PHE A 201 -8.15 4.94 -0.14
C PHE A 201 -7.66 4.54 -1.54
N ALA A 202 -7.18 3.30 -1.69
CA ALA A 202 -6.68 2.79 -2.96
C ALA A 202 -7.78 2.75 -4.03
N THR A 203 -8.98 2.29 -3.67
CA THR A 203 -10.14 2.25 -4.57
C THR A 203 -10.44 3.64 -5.11
N ARG A 204 -10.61 4.63 -4.22
CA ARG A 204 -10.87 6.02 -4.63
C ARG A 204 -9.72 6.63 -5.43
N LEU A 205 -8.47 6.31 -5.08
CA LEU A 205 -7.31 6.78 -5.84
C LEU A 205 -7.35 6.23 -7.28
N MET A 206 -7.60 4.94 -7.44
CA MET A 206 -7.54 4.26 -8.73
C MET A 206 -8.76 4.52 -9.63
N GLU A 207 -9.86 5.02 -9.08
CA GLU A 207 -10.98 5.58 -9.86
C GLU A 207 -10.58 6.83 -10.63
N THR A 208 -9.70 7.66 -10.05
CA THR A 208 -9.27 8.93 -10.67
C THR A 208 -8.15 8.76 -11.70
N VAL A 209 -7.50 7.59 -11.73
CA VAL A 209 -6.50 7.25 -12.73
C VAL A 209 -7.24 6.71 -13.96
N ALA A 210 -7.38 7.57 -14.97
CA ALA A 210 -7.93 7.21 -16.28
C ALA A 210 -7.17 6.02 -16.90
N PRO A 211 -7.83 5.18 -17.73
CA PRO A 211 -7.16 4.11 -18.47
C PRO A 211 -6.02 4.63 -19.36
#